data_AF-A0A351LA00-F1
#
_entry.id   AF-A0A351LA00-F1
#
_cell.length_a   1.000
_cell.length_b   1.000
_cell.length_c   1.000
_cell.angle_alpha   90.00
_cell.angle_beta   90.00
_cell.angle_gamma   90.00
#
_symmetry.space_group_name_H-M   'P 1'
#
loop_
_entity.id
_entity.type
_entity.pdbx_description
1 polymer ?
#
loop_
_entity_poly.entity_id
_entity_poly.type
_entity_poly.pdbx_seq_one_letter_code
_entity_poly.pdbx_strand_id
1 'polypeptide(L)'
;MRDKSNLIVPTVAEVLELAHSIGVSGITIAPGYEKWWNVLHEIGHFAVKPDGYIKLWRQHGGLGVPYMNWFKDDGVIKPDDPTPDEWGARAWCLLALEFNGWVSPLECGKWPASNDWEGRRRNNPYLWMRNQVTSPYHPFYKNGFEQLEAAGIDFSKGVLRPTKELVMVGWQPVLGWQTHQIA
;
A
#
# COMPACT_ATOMS: atom_id res chain seq x y z
N MET A 1 -0.88 27.61 -1.20
CA MET A 1 -0.36 26.50 -2.03
C MET A 1 0.96 26.07 -1.40
N ARG A 2 1.19 24.78 -1.13
CA ARG A 2 2.54 24.33 -0.72
C ARG A 2 3.52 24.70 -1.83
N ASP A 3 4.67 25.26 -1.46
CA ASP A 3 5.71 25.61 -2.41
C ASP A 3 6.20 24.33 -3.12
N LYS A 4 5.87 24.20 -4.40
CA LYS A 4 6.17 23.01 -5.22
C LYS A 4 7.56 23.07 -5.86
N SER A 5 8.28 24.19 -5.70
CA SER A 5 9.60 24.40 -6.32
C SER A 5 10.69 23.45 -5.81
N ASN A 6 10.45 22.79 -4.67
CA ASN A 6 11.42 21.90 -4.01
C ASN A 6 11.09 20.40 -4.15
N LEU A 7 10.09 20.01 -4.96
CA LEU A 7 9.74 18.60 -5.11
C LEU A 7 10.72 17.85 -6.01
N ILE A 8 11.10 16.63 -5.60
CA ILE A 8 12.10 15.80 -6.28
C ILE A 8 11.40 14.71 -7.11
N VAL A 9 11.88 14.44 -8.33
CA VAL A 9 11.52 13.22 -9.07
C VAL A 9 12.40 12.08 -8.54
N PRO A 10 11.87 11.10 -7.78
CA PRO A 10 12.70 10.04 -7.26
C PRO A 10 13.09 9.04 -8.35
N THR A 11 14.19 8.36 -8.12
CA THR A 11 14.64 7.18 -8.85
C THR A 11 13.99 5.92 -8.28
N VAL A 12 14.04 4.82 -9.05
CA VAL A 12 13.62 3.50 -8.55
C VAL A 12 14.45 3.08 -7.33
N ALA A 13 15.75 3.40 -7.32
CA ALA A 13 16.63 3.06 -6.22
C ALA A 13 16.23 3.77 -4.92
N GLU A 14 15.88 5.06 -4.96
CA GLU A 14 15.41 5.81 -3.79
C GLU A 14 14.07 5.27 -3.26
N VAL A 15 13.18 4.86 -4.16
CA VAL A 15 11.90 4.23 -3.80
C VAL A 15 12.13 2.87 -3.14
N LEU A 16 13.08 2.06 -3.64
CA LEU A 16 13.44 0.78 -3.03
C LEU A 16 14.15 0.97 -1.69
N GLU A 17 14.98 2.00 -1.54
CA GLU A 17 15.62 2.32 -0.27
C GLU A 17 14.58 2.73 0.79
N LEU A 18 13.55 3.49 0.40
CA LEU A 18 12.40 3.75 1.27
C LEU A 18 11.77 2.43 1.75
N ALA A 19 11.50 1.48 0.83
CA ALA A 19 10.93 0.18 1.20
C ALA A 19 11.82 -0.57 2.20
N HIS A 20 13.13 -0.60 1.94
CA HIS A 20 14.10 -1.25 2.82
C HIS A 20 14.13 -0.60 4.21
N SER A 21 14.12 0.73 4.28
CA SER A 21 14.12 1.49 5.54
C SER A 21 12.91 1.20 6.44
N ILE A 22 11.78 0.78 5.85
CA ILE A 22 10.55 0.43 6.57
C ILE A 22 10.35 -1.09 6.72
N GLY A 23 11.39 -1.89 6.46
CA GLY A 23 11.34 -3.36 6.60
C GLY A 23 10.56 -4.08 5.50
N VAL A 24 10.17 -3.40 4.43
CA VAL A 24 9.47 -4.01 3.29
C VAL A 24 10.49 -4.56 2.30
N SER A 25 10.46 -5.87 2.07
CA SER A 25 11.39 -6.60 1.20
C SER A 25 10.69 -7.70 0.40
N GLY A 26 11.35 -8.26 -0.61
CA GLY A 26 10.82 -9.39 -1.39
C GLY A 26 9.60 -9.03 -2.23
N ILE A 27 9.58 -7.82 -2.76
CA ILE A 27 8.53 -7.32 -3.65
C ILE A 27 8.85 -7.77 -5.08
N THR A 28 7.87 -8.37 -5.75
CA THR A 28 7.98 -8.73 -7.17
C THR A 28 7.45 -7.58 -8.03
N ILE A 29 8.32 -6.94 -8.80
CA ILE A 29 7.90 -5.94 -9.80
C ILE A 29 7.70 -6.65 -11.14
N ALA A 30 6.47 -6.59 -11.67
CA ALA A 30 6.16 -7.19 -12.95
C ALA A 30 6.92 -6.48 -14.11
N PRO A 31 7.39 -7.21 -15.14
CA PRO A 31 7.97 -6.60 -16.32
C PRO A 31 7.03 -5.55 -16.96
N GLY A 32 7.57 -4.40 -17.33
CA GLY A 32 6.82 -3.26 -17.86
C GLY A 32 6.26 -2.29 -16.80
N TYR A 33 6.49 -2.54 -15.51
CA TYR A 33 6.11 -1.68 -14.38
C TYR A 33 7.31 -1.02 -13.67
N GLU A 34 8.45 -0.89 -14.34
CA GLU A 34 9.73 -0.45 -13.73
C GLU A 34 9.79 1.06 -13.44
N LYS A 35 8.71 1.80 -13.66
CA LYS A 35 8.66 3.23 -13.30
C LYS A 35 8.62 3.37 -11.79
N TRP A 36 9.36 4.35 -11.25
CA TRP A 36 9.50 4.55 -9.81
C TRP A 36 8.15 4.61 -9.07
N TRP A 37 7.12 5.20 -9.68
CA TRP A 37 5.80 5.31 -9.05
C TRP A 37 5.02 4.00 -9.07
N ASN A 38 5.19 3.16 -10.09
CA ASN A 38 4.62 1.82 -10.09
C ASN A 38 5.30 0.97 -9.03
N VAL A 39 6.62 1.07 -8.91
CA VAL A 39 7.38 0.43 -7.83
C VAL A 39 6.90 0.91 -6.46
N LEU A 40 6.66 2.22 -6.29
CA LEU A 40 6.11 2.78 -5.06
C LEU A 40 4.71 2.24 -4.75
N HIS A 41 3.87 2.05 -5.77
CA HIS A 41 2.54 1.47 -5.59
C HIS A 41 2.60 0.02 -5.12
N GLU A 42 3.44 -0.79 -5.75
CA GLU A 42 3.71 -2.18 -5.35
C GLU A 42 4.23 -2.22 -3.90
N ILE A 43 5.18 -1.35 -3.54
CA ILE A 43 5.64 -1.18 -2.15
C ILE A 43 4.48 -0.82 -1.24
N GLY A 44 3.62 0.11 -1.64
CA GLY A 44 2.47 0.58 -0.86
C GLY A 44 1.57 -0.56 -0.42
N HIS A 45 1.33 -1.54 -1.29
CA HIS A 45 0.55 -2.72 -0.93
C HIS A 45 1.19 -3.55 0.20
N PHE A 46 2.51 -3.71 0.20
CA PHE A 46 3.17 -4.36 1.34
C PHE A 46 3.19 -3.45 2.55
N ALA A 47 3.51 -2.17 2.36
CA ALA A 47 3.69 -1.17 3.40
C ALA A 47 2.43 -0.94 4.25
N VAL A 48 1.22 -1.20 3.72
CA VAL A 48 -0.04 -1.08 4.48
C VAL A 48 -0.49 -2.36 5.17
N LYS A 49 0.19 -3.50 4.96
CA LYS A 49 -0.18 -4.80 5.55
C LYS A 49 0.71 -5.14 6.75
N PRO A 50 0.17 -5.60 7.88
CA PRO A 50 0.97 -6.03 9.04
C PRO A 50 1.94 -7.16 8.67
N ASP A 51 3.05 -7.30 9.41
CA ASP A 51 4.06 -8.32 9.08
C ASP A 51 3.51 -9.74 9.21
N GLY A 52 2.65 -9.98 10.21
CA GLY A 52 1.95 -11.25 10.37
C GLY A 52 1.09 -11.62 9.16
N TYR A 53 0.42 -10.63 8.55
CA TYR A 53 -0.35 -10.83 7.31
C TYR A 53 0.57 -11.24 6.16
N ILE A 54 1.67 -10.52 5.95
CA ILE A 54 2.59 -10.77 4.82
C ILE A 54 3.21 -12.17 4.96
N LYS A 55 3.58 -12.56 6.19
CA LYS A 55 4.08 -13.90 6.48
C LYS A 55 3.06 -14.98 6.10
N LEU A 56 1.81 -14.85 6.55
CA LEU A 56 0.75 -15.78 6.20
C LEU A 56 0.53 -15.83 4.68
N TRP A 57 0.46 -14.67 4.04
CA TRP A 57 0.30 -14.57 2.59
C TRP A 57 1.40 -15.29 1.80
N ARG A 58 2.66 -15.18 2.24
CA ARG A 58 3.79 -15.93 1.66
C ARG A 58 3.69 -17.44 1.90
N GLN A 59 3.26 -17.87 3.09
CA GLN A 59 3.08 -19.29 3.41
C GLN A 59 2.06 -19.97 2.49
N HIS A 60 1.07 -19.24 2.01
CA HIS A 60 0.05 -19.73 1.07
C HIS A 60 0.42 -19.53 -0.41
N GLY A 61 1.72 -19.35 -0.73
CA GLY A 61 2.20 -19.29 -2.12
C GLY A 61 1.99 -17.93 -2.79
N GLY A 62 1.76 -16.86 -2.03
CA GLY A 62 1.72 -15.51 -2.55
C GLY A 62 3.07 -15.06 -3.13
N LEU A 63 3.09 -14.67 -4.41
CA LEU A 63 4.29 -14.22 -5.13
C LEU A 63 4.25 -12.75 -5.60
N GLY A 64 3.09 -12.09 -5.54
CA GLY A 64 2.87 -10.71 -6.04
C GLY A 64 2.37 -9.72 -4.98
N VAL A 65 1.45 -8.83 -5.35
CA VAL A 65 0.80 -7.91 -4.42
C VAL A 65 0.06 -8.69 -3.31
N PRO A 66 0.20 -8.33 -2.02
CA PRO A 66 -0.55 -8.94 -0.93
C PRO A 66 -2.04 -8.60 -1.02
N TYR A 67 -2.78 -9.44 -1.74
CA TYR A 67 -4.23 -9.33 -1.91
C TYR A 67 -4.92 -10.59 -1.38
N MET A 68 -5.25 -10.59 -0.09
CA MET A 68 -6.05 -11.65 0.49
C MET A 68 -7.51 -11.23 0.46
N ASN A 69 -8.21 -11.67 -0.58
CA ASN A 69 -9.54 -12.19 -0.32
C ASN A 69 -9.38 -13.57 0.35
N TRP A 70 -8.79 -13.58 1.56
CA TRP A 70 -8.65 -14.60 2.60
C TRP A 70 -8.20 -16.03 2.26
N PHE A 71 -7.74 -16.28 1.03
CA PHE A 71 -7.40 -17.59 0.45
C PHE A 71 -8.52 -18.65 0.53
N LYS A 72 -8.54 -19.58 -0.43
CA LYS A 72 -9.52 -20.67 -0.48
C LYS A 72 -8.87 -21.92 -1.03
N ASP A 73 -9.15 -23.05 -0.38
CA ASP A 73 -9.39 -24.34 -1.03
C ASP A 73 -10.37 -25.24 -0.23
N ASP A 74 -10.80 -24.89 0.99
CA ASP A 74 -11.57 -25.77 1.89
C ASP A 74 -13.00 -25.32 2.25
N GLY A 75 -13.43 -24.12 1.84
CA GLY A 75 -14.83 -23.70 1.94
C GLY A 75 -15.28 -23.02 3.24
N VAL A 76 -14.36 -22.53 4.07
CA VAL A 76 -14.71 -21.77 5.29
C VAL A 76 -15.19 -20.34 4.95
N ILE A 77 -16.21 -19.87 5.69
CA ILE A 77 -16.76 -18.50 5.59
C ILE A 77 -15.66 -17.49 5.91
N LYS A 78 -15.50 -16.48 5.04
CA LYS A 78 -14.59 -15.36 5.21
C LYS A 78 -15.30 -14.27 6.01
N PRO A 79 -14.89 -13.97 7.26
CA PRO A 79 -15.12 -12.64 7.78
C PRO A 79 -14.43 -11.58 6.89
N ASP A 80 -14.74 -10.33 7.17
CA ASP A 80 -14.32 -9.19 6.37
C ASP A 80 -12.84 -8.82 6.65
N ASP A 81 -12.01 -8.61 5.61
CA ASP A 81 -10.61 -8.15 5.79
C ASP A 81 -10.59 -6.72 6.36
N PRO A 82 -10.08 -6.51 7.58
CA PRO A 82 -10.01 -5.19 8.17
C PRO A 82 -8.77 -4.39 7.75
N THR A 83 -7.83 -5.01 7.02
CA THR A 83 -6.58 -4.36 6.62
C THR A 83 -6.77 -3.47 5.40
N PRO A 84 -5.95 -2.40 5.24
CA PRO A 84 -6.12 -1.47 4.13
C PRO A 84 -6.07 -2.16 2.76
N ASP A 85 -6.97 -1.78 1.86
CA ASP A 85 -7.08 -2.35 0.51
C ASP A 85 -6.28 -1.51 -0.52
N GLU A 86 -6.56 -1.69 -1.81
CA GLU A 86 -5.99 -0.88 -2.90
C GLU A 86 -6.08 0.64 -2.62
N TRP A 87 -7.19 1.11 -2.05
CA TRP A 87 -7.38 2.53 -1.79
C TRP A 87 -6.56 3.01 -0.59
N GLY A 88 -6.39 2.15 0.41
CA GLY A 88 -5.41 2.34 1.48
C GLY A 88 -3.97 2.41 0.97
N ALA A 89 -3.58 1.51 0.06
CA ALA A 89 -2.25 1.54 -0.57
C ALA A 89 -2.01 2.84 -1.35
N ARG A 90 -3.00 3.33 -2.10
CA ARG A 90 -2.94 4.64 -2.77
C ARG A 90 -2.79 5.79 -1.79
N ALA A 91 -3.60 5.79 -0.71
CA ALA A 91 -3.48 6.79 0.34
C ALA A 91 -2.07 6.82 0.95
N TRP A 92 -1.50 5.64 1.20
CA TRP A 92 -0.14 5.50 1.73
C TRP A 92 0.89 6.10 0.78
N CYS A 93 0.77 5.79 -0.51
CA CYS A 93 1.65 6.32 -1.55
C CYS A 93 1.61 7.85 -1.61
N LEU A 94 0.43 8.45 -1.50
CA LEU A 94 0.28 9.91 -1.48
C LEU A 94 0.97 10.54 -0.26
N LEU A 95 0.85 9.93 0.92
CA LEU A 95 1.54 10.38 2.11
C LEU A 95 3.06 10.16 2.02
N ALA A 96 3.51 9.06 1.41
CA ALA A 96 4.93 8.80 1.18
C ALA A 96 5.57 9.84 0.25
N LEU A 97 4.86 10.26 -0.80
CA LEU A 97 5.30 11.36 -1.66
C LEU A 97 5.48 12.64 -0.85
N GLU A 98 4.49 13.00 -0.03
CA GLU A 98 4.56 14.20 0.80
C GLU A 98 5.69 14.15 1.83
N PHE A 99 5.83 13.01 2.52
CA PHE A 99 6.81 12.80 3.57
C PHE A 99 8.24 12.90 3.05
N ASN A 100 8.50 12.42 1.83
CA ASN A 100 9.82 12.46 1.21
C ASN A 100 10.06 13.71 0.33
N GLY A 101 9.08 14.61 0.22
CA GLY A 101 9.18 15.76 -0.68
C GLY A 101 9.27 15.37 -2.16
N TRP A 102 8.62 14.27 -2.55
CA TRP A 102 8.61 13.78 -3.92
C TRP A 102 7.45 14.35 -4.73
N VAL A 103 7.71 14.55 -6.02
CA VAL A 103 6.71 15.04 -6.96
C VAL A 103 5.62 13.99 -7.19
N SER A 104 4.37 14.44 -7.30
CA SER A 104 3.30 13.53 -7.72
C SER A 104 3.54 13.08 -9.16
N PRO A 105 3.34 11.79 -9.50
CA PRO A 105 3.44 11.33 -10.87
C PRO A 105 2.61 12.21 -11.80
N LEU A 106 1.39 12.63 -11.39
CA LEU A 106 0.48 13.51 -12.16
C LEU A 106 1.17 14.75 -12.73
N GLU A 107 2.18 15.25 -12.01
CA GLU A 107 2.90 16.48 -12.29
C GLU A 107 4.22 16.24 -13.04
N CYS A 108 4.64 14.99 -13.24
CA CYS A 108 5.86 14.63 -13.98
C CYS A 108 5.77 14.83 -15.51
N GLY A 109 4.61 15.24 -16.04
CA GLY A 109 4.43 15.69 -17.43
C GLY A 109 4.64 14.63 -18.53
N LYS A 110 4.89 13.36 -18.21
CA LYS A 110 5.22 12.31 -19.19
C LYS A 110 4.27 11.12 -19.09
N TRP A 111 3.15 11.23 -19.80
CA TRP A 111 2.14 10.18 -19.89
C TRP A 111 2.00 9.65 -21.32
N PRO A 112 1.65 8.36 -21.50
CA PRO A 112 1.35 7.82 -22.81
C PRO A 112 0.32 8.70 -23.54
N ALA A 113 0.52 8.88 -24.85
CA ALA A 113 -0.44 9.58 -25.70
C ALA A 113 -1.85 8.96 -25.58
N SER A 114 -2.88 9.75 -25.87
CA SER A 114 -4.27 9.41 -25.53
C SER A 114 -4.82 8.12 -26.12
N ASN A 115 -4.12 7.48 -27.05
CA ASN A 115 -4.62 6.31 -27.78
C ASN A 115 -3.90 5.00 -27.41
N ASP A 116 -2.89 5.04 -26.52
CA ASP A 116 -2.23 3.85 -26.02
C ASP A 116 -2.93 3.33 -24.75
N TRP A 117 -3.85 2.38 -24.92
CA TRP A 117 -4.62 1.79 -23.82
C TRP A 117 -3.72 1.03 -22.82
N GLU A 118 -2.79 0.23 -23.31
CA GLU A 118 -1.88 -0.56 -22.46
C GLU A 118 -0.88 0.33 -21.72
N GLY A 119 -0.39 1.39 -22.38
CA GLY A 119 0.37 2.43 -21.72
C GLY A 119 -0.45 3.12 -20.62
N ARG A 120 -1.69 3.52 -20.90
CA ARG A 120 -2.56 4.17 -19.92
C ARG A 120 -2.83 3.30 -18.72
N ARG A 121 -3.11 2.00 -18.91
CA ARG A 121 -3.35 1.05 -17.82
C ARG A 121 -2.12 0.92 -16.91
N ARG A 122 -0.93 0.79 -17.51
CA ARG A 122 0.35 0.67 -16.77
C ARG A 122 0.81 1.94 -16.07
N ASN A 123 0.36 3.11 -16.52
CA ASN A 123 0.84 4.40 -16.00
C ASN A 123 -0.22 5.18 -15.22
N ASN A 124 -1.45 4.67 -15.16
CA ASN A 124 -2.68 5.38 -14.85
C ASN A 124 -2.48 6.53 -13.84
N PRO A 125 -2.29 7.77 -14.31
CA PRO A 125 -1.84 8.85 -13.45
C PRO A 125 -2.93 9.29 -12.49
N TYR A 126 -4.19 9.03 -12.84
CA TYR A 126 -5.37 9.35 -12.04
C TYR A 126 -5.40 8.59 -10.70
N LEU A 127 -4.69 7.45 -10.57
CA LEU A 127 -4.57 6.73 -9.30
C LEU A 127 -3.89 7.58 -8.21
N TRP A 128 -3.12 8.60 -8.61
CA TRP A 128 -2.34 9.47 -7.75
C TRP A 128 -3.07 10.76 -7.37
N MET A 129 -4.40 10.79 -7.52
CA MET A 129 -5.25 11.89 -7.05
C MET A 129 -5.74 11.62 -5.63
N ARG A 130 -5.73 12.64 -4.76
CA ARG A 130 -6.23 12.50 -3.38
C ARG A 130 -7.70 12.10 -3.27
N ASN A 131 -8.51 12.38 -4.28
CA ASN A 131 -9.92 11.97 -4.31
C ASN A 131 -10.12 10.54 -4.85
N GLN A 132 -9.06 9.83 -5.27
CA GLN A 132 -9.10 8.45 -5.79
C GLN A 132 -8.69 7.41 -4.75
N VAL A 133 -8.98 7.70 -3.47
CA VAL A 133 -8.66 6.85 -2.31
C VAL A 133 -9.91 6.40 -1.53
N THR A 134 -11.11 6.46 -2.14
CA THR A 134 -12.33 5.96 -1.50
C THR A 134 -12.71 4.60 -2.07
N SER A 135 -12.64 3.57 -1.23
CA SER A 135 -13.08 2.22 -1.53
C SER A 135 -14.60 2.11 -1.56
N PRO A 136 -15.19 1.56 -2.63
CA PRO A 136 -16.62 1.27 -2.70
C PRO A 136 -16.99 -0.01 -1.93
N TYR A 137 -16.02 -0.86 -1.58
CA TYR A 137 -16.26 -2.21 -1.06
C TYR A 137 -15.65 -2.48 0.31
N HIS A 138 -14.77 -1.61 0.82
CA HIS A 138 -14.13 -1.87 2.11
C HIS A 138 -15.18 -1.93 3.24
N PRO A 139 -15.24 -3.03 4.01
CA PRO A 139 -16.33 -3.29 4.95
C PRO A 139 -16.29 -2.41 6.21
N PHE A 140 -15.10 -1.95 6.62
CA PHE A 140 -14.92 -1.14 7.82
C PHE A 140 -14.73 0.36 7.54
N TYR A 141 -13.72 0.73 6.74
CA TYR A 141 -13.38 2.12 6.43
C TYR A 141 -13.31 2.34 4.92
N LYS A 142 -14.19 3.18 4.39
CA LYS A 142 -14.22 3.45 2.94
C LYS A 142 -13.08 4.37 2.51
N ASN A 143 -12.69 5.35 3.33
CA ASN A 143 -11.60 6.23 2.96
C ASN A 143 -10.24 5.56 3.24
N GLY A 144 -9.33 5.58 2.27
CA GLY A 144 -8.00 4.99 2.41
C GLY A 144 -7.18 5.63 3.53
N PHE A 145 -7.29 6.93 3.78
CA PHE A 145 -6.60 7.57 4.90
C PHE A 145 -7.13 7.08 6.25
N GLU A 146 -8.44 6.87 6.38
CA GLU A 146 -9.05 6.27 7.58
C GLU A 146 -8.60 4.81 7.77
N GLN A 147 -8.42 4.04 6.67
CA GLN A 147 -7.86 2.69 6.75
C GLN A 147 -6.43 2.71 7.33
N LEU A 148 -5.59 3.67 6.92
CA LEU A 148 -4.22 3.81 7.45
C LEU A 148 -4.23 4.12 8.95
N GLU A 149 -5.05 5.09 9.37
CA GLU A 149 -5.22 5.44 10.78
C GLU A 149 -5.73 4.24 11.59
N ALA A 150 -6.71 3.52 11.04
CA ALA A 150 -7.24 2.30 11.65
C ALA A 150 -6.19 1.21 11.81
N ALA A 151 -5.19 1.12 10.92
CA ALA A 151 -4.04 0.22 11.02
C ALA A 151 -2.91 0.74 11.93
N GLY A 152 -3.00 2.00 12.40
CA GLY A 152 -1.99 2.64 13.25
C GLY A 152 -0.83 3.28 12.48
N ILE A 153 -0.98 3.50 11.17
CA ILE A 153 0.01 4.22 10.36
C ILE A 153 -0.15 5.73 10.57
N ASP A 154 0.94 6.42 10.88
CA ASP A 154 0.97 7.86 11.15
C ASP A 154 2.27 8.49 10.63
N PHE A 155 2.21 9.02 9.40
CA PHE A 155 3.34 9.69 8.75
C PHE A 155 3.85 10.91 9.52
N SER A 156 3.00 11.59 10.30
CA SER A 156 3.42 12.77 11.08
C SER A 156 4.38 12.41 12.22
N LYS A 157 4.34 11.14 12.65
CA LYS A 157 5.22 10.57 13.69
C LYS A 157 6.30 9.65 13.11
N GLY A 158 6.43 9.57 11.79
CA GLY A 158 7.36 8.64 11.13
C GLY A 158 6.94 7.17 11.23
N VAL A 159 5.69 6.88 11.58
CA VAL A 159 5.16 5.51 11.65
C VAL A 159 4.60 5.14 10.28
N LEU A 160 5.43 4.50 9.46
CA LEU A 160 5.13 4.23 8.05
C LEU A 160 4.56 2.82 7.79
N ARG A 161 4.47 1.99 8.84
CA ARG A 161 3.97 0.61 8.82
C ARG A 161 2.84 0.45 9.84
N PRO A 162 1.93 -0.53 9.67
CA PRO A 162 0.92 -0.84 10.68
C PRO A 162 1.55 -1.14 12.03
N THR A 163 0.96 -0.60 13.09
CA THR A 163 1.31 -0.95 14.48
C THR A 163 0.32 -1.94 15.07
N LYS A 164 -0.76 -2.25 14.35
CA LYS A 164 -1.76 -3.23 14.73
C LYS A 164 -1.55 -4.51 13.94
N GLU A 165 -1.52 -5.64 14.65
CA GLU A 165 -1.35 -6.95 14.06
C GLU A 165 -2.70 -7.64 13.83
N LEU A 166 -2.69 -8.65 12.95
CA LEU A 166 -3.80 -9.55 12.80
C LEU A 166 -3.75 -10.62 13.88
N VAL A 167 -4.79 -10.67 14.72
CA VAL A 167 -4.95 -11.68 15.76
C VAL A 167 -6.12 -12.57 15.38
N MET A 168 -5.91 -13.88 15.42
CA MET A 168 -7.01 -14.85 15.31
C MET A 168 -7.62 -15.06 16.69
N VAL A 169 -8.89 -14.70 16.86
CA VAL A 169 -9.67 -15.00 18.07
C VAL A 169 -10.76 -15.99 17.66
N GLY A 170 -10.54 -17.27 17.93
CA GLY A 170 -11.32 -18.35 17.30
C GLY A 170 -11.02 -18.49 15.80
N TRP A 171 -11.96 -19.01 15.01
CA TRP A 171 -11.85 -19.10 13.54
C TRP A 171 -12.04 -17.74 12.82
N GLN A 172 -12.00 -16.62 13.55
CA GLN A 172 -12.20 -15.28 12.99
C GLN A 172 -10.97 -14.40 13.27
N PRO A 173 -10.33 -13.81 12.24
CA PRO A 173 -9.34 -12.79 12.45
C PRO A 173 -10.01 -11.46 12.79
N VAL A 174 -9.40 -10.75 13.73
CA VAL A 174 -9.70 -9.38 14.10
C VAL A 174 -8.39 -8.61 14.15
N LEU A 175 -8.40 -7.31 13.84
CA LEU A 175 -7.24 -6.47 14.18
C LEU A 175 -7.16 -6.39 15.69
N GLY A 176 -6.11 -6.97 16.25
CA GLY A 176 -5.90 -7.08 17.68
C GLY A 176 -4.60 -6.42 18.09
N TRP A 177 -4.55 -5.98 19.33
CA TRP A 177 -3.34 -5.47 19.94
C TRP A 177 -2.60 -6.66 20.54
N GLN A 178 -1.52 -7.13 19.91
CA GLN A 178 -0.56 -7.96 20.62
C GLN A 178 0.32 -7.02 21.46
N THR A 179 0.04 -6.93 22.75
CA THR A 179 1.03 -6.41 23.68
C THR A 179 2.22 -7.36 23.61
N HIS A 180 3.35 -6.92 23.05
CA HIS A 180 4.61 -7.61 23.30
C HIS A 180 4.77 -7.72 24.82
N GLN A 181 4.60 -8.92 25.37
CA GLN A 181 5.20 -9.25 26.66
C GLN A 181 6.70 -9.22 26.40
N ILE A 182 7.32 -8.10 26.79
CA ILE A 182 8.75 -8.03 27.01
C ILE A 182 9.01 -9.03 28.16
N ALA A 183 9.63 -10.15 27.82
CA ALA A 183 10.22 -11.06 28.80
C ALA A 183 11.55 -10.48 29.30
#